data_AF-A0AAE3M631-F1
#
_entry.id   AF-A0AAE3M631-F1
#
_cell.length_a   1.000
_cell.length_b   1.000
_cell.length_c   1.000
_cell.angle_alpha   90.00
_cell.angle_beta   90.00
_cell.angle_gamma   90.00
#
_symmetry.space_group_name_H-M   'P 1'
#
loop_
_entity.id
_entity.type
_entity.pdbx_description
1 polymer ?
#
loop_
_entity_poly.entity_id
_entity_poly.type
_entity_poly.pdbx_seq_one_letter_code
_entity_poly.pdbx_strand_id
1 'polypeptide(L)'
;MKFLYFLPLILFSVSVASQNKKEVQFTLDTLNKAHENLLLDYQDLQQQWKEQNQFFEHVKSNFFPAEDINISVNQAPDKFDSIYNDIIKKVVKLGEINSSISDSLRKEISLNQELIAKNKVYSDLILSALNSASFPSNEADIIGKWELFLNPVMIQGNPYESGIIGYNTLVVDDSISVHNITMIEFEPEELATIYFTGGIQQKCFYSINNFSKNSPYSIQFSKQDEFKMTLVVSPMPNGLMVSYEAPNKTDKVLYFYGLMKK
;
A
#
# COMPACT_ATOMS: atom_id res chain seq x y z
N MET A 1 26.43 47.03 13.93
CA MET A 1 27.90 47.24 13.92
C MET A 1 28.21 48.39 12.98
N LYS A 2 28.73 49.52 13.49
CA LYS A 2 29.17 50.66 12.68
C LYS A 2 30.59 50.37 12.19
N PHE A 3 30.78 50.13 10.90
CA PHE A 3 32.12 50.12 10.31
C PHE A 3 32.55 51.57 10.06
N LEU A 4 33.24 52.13 11.05
CA LEU A 4 34.07 53.32 10.89
C LEU A 4 35.27 52.93 10.01
N TYR A 5 35.20 53.25 8.73
CA TYR A 5 36.39 53.23 7.88
C TYR A 5 37.25 54.44 8.27
N PHE A 6 38.19 54.21 9.19
CA PHE A 6 39.32 55.10 9.42
C PHE A 6 40.20 55.06 8.17
N LEU A 7 40.15 56.11 7.35
CA LEU A 7 41.21 56.40 6.39
C LEU A 7 42.50 56.63 7.19
N PRO A 8 43.59 55.87 6.97
CA PRO A 8 44.88 56.29 7.49
C PRO A 8 45.31 57.50 6.66
N LEU A 9 45.23 58.68 7.26
CA LEU A 9 45.82 59.91 6.75
C LEU A 9 47.35 59.74 6.84
N ILE A 10 47.95 59.08 5.85
CA ILE A 10 49.41 58.98 5.72
C ILE A 10 49.89 60.35 5.24
N LEU A 11 50.21 61.21 6.20
CA LEU A 11 50.98 62.44 5.99
C LEU A 11 52.39 62.07 5.52
N PHE A 12 52.56 61.95 4.20
CA PHE A 12 53.89 61.95 3.60
C PHE A 12 54.50 63.36 3.72
N SER A 13 55.32 63.55 4.75
CA SER A 13 56.25 64.68 4.85
C SER A 13 57.44 64.41 3.91
N VAL A 14 57.29 64.75 2.64
CA VAL A 14 58.40 64.68 1.67
C VAL A 14 59.18 65.98 1.75
N SER A 15 60.38 65.89 2.33
CA SER A 15 61.47 66.84 2.14
C SER A 15 61.61 67.19 0.66
N VAL A 16 61.49 68.47 0.30
CA VAL A 16 61.59 68.97 -1.09
C VAL A 16 63.06 68.92 -1.54
N ALA A 17 63.55 67.71 -1.79
CA ALA A 17 64.78 67.46 -2.53
C ALA A 17 64.36 67.16 -3.97
N SER A 18 64.48 68.17 -4.85
CA SER A 18 64.47 68.09 -6.32
C SER A 18 63.84 66.80 -6.90
N GLN A 19 62.53 66.64 -6.78
CA GLN A 19 61.82 65.58 -7.50
C GLN A 19 61.96 65.84 -9.00
N ASN A 20 62.46 64.84 -9.72
CA ASN A 20 62.61 64.97 -11.16
C ASN A 20 61.20 65.01 -11.77
N LYS A 21 60.96 65.85 -12.79
CA LYS A 21 59.63 66.06 -13.41
C LYS A 21 58.92 64.75 -13.79
N LYS A 22 59.70 63.70 -14.07
CA LYS A 22 59.21 62.34 -14.35
C LYS A 22 58.55 61.64 -13.16
N GLU A 23 59.05 61.84 -11.94
CA GLU A 23 58.51 61.21 -10.73
C GLU A 23 57.15 61.81 -10.36
N VAL A 24 57.03 63.14 -10.43
CA VAL A 24 55.75 63.85 -10.21
C VAL A 24 54.72 63.42 -11.24
N GLN A 25 55.13 63.30 -12.52
CA GLN A 25 54.24 62.82 -13.58
C GLN A 25 53.80 61.37 -13.32
N PHE A 26 54.71 60.49 -12.90
CA PHE A 26 54.38 59.11 -12.57
C PHE A 26 53.38 58.99 -11.41
N THR A 27 53.53 59.80 -10.36
CA THR A 27 52.58 59.84 -9.25
C THR A 27 51.21 60.36 -9.69
N LEU A 28 51.18 61.39 -10.54
CA LEU A 28 49.93 61.94 -11.10
C LEU A 28 49.21 60.91 -11.99
N ASP A 29 49.96 60.22 -12.86
CA ASP A 29 49.41 59.18 -13.73
C ASP A 29 48.88 57.99 -12.93
N THR A 30 49.55 57.63 -11.82
CA THR A 30 49.11 56.56 -10.93
C THR A 30 47.84 56.95 -10.16
N LEU A 31 47.77 58.20 -9.68
CA LEU A 31 46.58 58.71 -8.99
C LEU A 31 45.37 58.80 -9.93
N ASN A 32 45.58 59.26 -11.16
CA ASN A 32 44.52 59.32 -12.17
C ASN A 32 43.98 57.92 -12.49
N LYS A 33 44.86 56.93 -12.69
CA LYS A 33 44.44 55.53 -12.87
C LYS A 33 43.68 54.98 -11.66
N ALA A 34 44.13 55.27 -10.45
CA ALA A 34 43.42 54.84 -9.23
C ALA A 34 42.03 55.49 -9.11
N HIS A 35 41.91 56.76 -9.49
CA HIS A 35 40.64 57.48 -9.53
C HIS A 35 39.68 56.90 -10.57
N GLU A 36 40.17 56.63 -11.78
CA GLU A 36 39.39 55.98 -12.85
C GLU A 36 38.89 54.61 -12.43
N ASN A 37 39.75 53.77 -11.82
CA ASN A 37 39.36 52.46 -11.32
C ASN A 37 38.31 52.57 -10.20
N LEU A 38 38.48 53.49 -9.25
CA LEU A 38 37.51 53.69 -8.17
C LEU A 38 36.14 54.14 -8.70
N LEU A 39 36.13 54.93 -9.77
CA LEU A 39 34.91 55.41 -10.40
C LEU A 39 34.18 54.28 -11.13
N LEU A 40 34.92 53.38 -11.79
CA LEU A 40 34.38 52.15 -12.37
C LEU A 40 33.81 51.21 -11.30
N ASP A 41 34.57 50.97 -10.22
CA ASP A 41 34.12 50.12 -9.10
C ASP A 41 32.85 50.68 -8.44
N TYR A 42 32.76 52.01 -8.28
CA TYR A 42 31.58 52.67 -7.74
C TYR A 42 30.36 52.50 -8.67
N GLN A 43 30.54 52.64 -9.98
CA GLN A 43 29.48 52.43 -10.96
C GLN A 43 28.98 50.97 -10.96
N ASP A 44 29.90 50.01 -10.89
CA ASP A 44 29.57 48.59 -10.79
C ASP A 44 28.80 48.28 -9.50
N LEU A 45 29.24 48.83 -8.36
CA LEU A 45 28.54 48.65 -7.08
C LEU A 45 27.14 49.26 -7.09
N GLN A 46 26.95 50.43 -7.72
CA GLN A 46 25.62 51.01 -7.91
C GLN A 46 24.71 50.14 -8.79
N GLN A 47 25.27 49.55 -9.85
CA GLN A 47 24.53 48.65 -10.72
C GLN A 47 24.09 47.40 -9.96
N GLN A 48 25.00 46.74 -9.25
CA GLN A 48 24.69 45.56 -8.43
C GLN A 48 23.63 45.87 -7.37
N TRP A 49 23.72 47.03 -6.70
CA TRP A 49 22.72 47.47 -5.73
C TRP A 49 21.33 47.65 -6.36
N LYS A 50 21.27 48.19 -7.58
CA LYS A 50 20.01 48.34 -8.32
C LYS A 50 19.41 47.00 -8.70
N GLU A 51 20.21 46.08 -9.24
CA GLU A 51 19.76 44.73 -9.61
C GLU A 51 19.25 43.96 -8.38
N GLN A 52 19.94 44.07 -7.24
CA GLN A 52 19.52 43.43 -5.99
C GLN A 52 18.18 43.98 -5.48
N ASN A 53 17.94 45.30 -5.55
CA ASN A 53 16.66 45.87 -5.19
C ASN A 53 15.53 45.46 -6.13
N GLN A 54 15.80 45.39 -7.44
CA GLN A 54 14.82 44.92 -8.42
C GLN A 54 14.42 43.46 -8.16
N PHE A 55 15.41 42.61 -7.87
CA PHE A 55 15.17 41.23 -7.47
C PHE A 55 14.34 41.16 -6.18
N PHE A 56 14.70 41.95 -5.17
CA PHE A 56 13.96 41.99 -3.91
C PHE A 56 12.50 42.39 -4.09
N GLU A 57 12.21 43.46 -4.83
CA GLU A 57 10.84 43.90 -5.10
C GLU A 57 10.04 42.83 -5.89
N HIS A 58 10.68 42.12 -6.81
CA HIS A 58 10.06 41.01 -7.53
C HIS A 58 9.70 39.83 -6.61
N VAL A 59 10.59 39.44 -5.69
CA VAL A 59 10.28 38.35 -4.76
C VAL A 59 9.22 38.81 -3.75
N LYS A 60 9.32 40.05 -3.29
CA LYS A 60 8.36 40.68 -2.38
C LYS A 60 6.94 40.71 -2.96
N SER A 61 6.77 41.10 -4.23
CA SER A 61 5.45 41.16 -4.85
C SER A 61 4.78 39.80 -5.05
N ASN A 62 5.56 38.73 -5.18
CA ASN A 62 5.06 37.40 -5.54
C ASN A 62 4.91 36.44 -4.36
N PHE A 63 5.73 36.60 -3.31
CA PHE A 63 5.83 35.60 -2.24
C PHE A 63 5.45 36.14 -0.85
N PHE A 64 5.41 37.45 -0.65
CA PHE A 64 4.99 38.02 0.63
C PHE A 64 3.48 38.26 0.64
N PRO A 65 2.80 37.97 1.77
CA PRO A 65 1.40 38.33 1.95
C PRO A 65 1.22 39.85 1.89
N ALA A 66 0.02 40.31 1.50
CA ALA A 66 -0.27 41.72 1.28
C ALA A 66 -0.03 42.62 2.51
N GLU A 67 -0.07 42.06 3.71
CA GLU A 67 0.19 42.73 4.98
C GLU A 67 1.67 43.12 5.18
N ASP A 68 2.56 42.48 4.44
CA ASP A 68 4.02 42.56 4.58
C ASP A 68 4.68 43.38 3.43
N ILE A 69 3.88 44.15 2.67
CA ILE A 69 4.32 44.98 1.53
C ILE A 69 5.28 46.12 1.92
N ASN A 70 5.41 46.49 3.19
CA ASN A 70 6.28 47.59 3.63
C ASN A 70 7.58 47.14 4.32
N ILE A 71 7.94 45.85 4.23
CA ILE A 71 9.16 45.35 4.85
C ILE A 71 10.40 45.88 4.13
N SER A 72 11.41 46.29 4.92
CA SER A 72 12.72 46.71 4.42
C SER A 72 13.61 45.52 4.05
N VAL A 73 14.57 45.72 3.14
CA VAL A 73 15.53 44.69 2.71
C VAL A 73 16.23 44.00 3.89
N ASN A 74 16.52 44.74 4.96
CA ASN A 74 17.20 44.22 6.16
C ASN A 74 16.33 43.29 7.03
N GLN A 75 15.00 43.39 6.92
CA GLN A 75 14.04 42.58 7.68
C GLN A 75 13.50 41.40 6.85
N ALA A 76 13.83 41.34 5.56
CA ALA A 76 13.39 40.29 4.66
C ALA A 76 13.86 38.89 5.08
N PRO A 77 15.13 38.66 5.52
CA PRO A 77 15.60 37.32 5.87
C PRO A 77 14.76 36.67 6.97
N ASP A 78 14.52 37.39 8.07
CA ASP A 78 13.73 36.89 9.20
C ASP A 78 12.30 36.50 8.78
N LYS A 79 11.73 37.23 7.83
CA LYS A 79 10.39 36.97 7.31
C LYS A 79 10.35 35.78 6.35
N PHE A 80 11.36 35.61 5.51
CA PHE A 80 11.51 34.39 4.72
C PHE A 80 11.61 33.16 5.61
N ASP A 81 12.43 33.22 6.66
CA ASP A 81 12.58 32.13 7.61
C ASP A 81 11.26 31.82 8.30
N SER A 82 10.50 32.84 8.70
CA SER A 82 9.16 32.66 9.27
C SER A 82 8.20 31.96 8.31
N ILE A 83 8.10 32.43 7.06
CA ILE A 83 7.21 31.84 6.03
C ILE A 83 7.63 30.40 5.74
N TYR A 84 8.94 30.16 5.59
CA TYR A 84 9.48 28.83 5.33
C TYR A 84 9.18 27.85 6.47
N ASN A 85 9.38 28.28 7.71
CA ASN A 85 9.06 27.48 8.89
C ASN A 85 7.56 27.18 9.00
N ASP A 86 6.69 28.12 8.66
CA ASP A 86 5.25 27.90 8.65
C ASP A 86 4.82 26.94 7.54
N ILE A 87 5.45 27.01 6.36
CA ILE A 87 5.26 26.05 5.28
C ILE A 87 5.68 24.66 5.74
N ILE A 88 6.86 24.51 6.35
CA ILE A 88 7.33 23.21 6.88
C ILE A 88 6.33 22.64 7.88
N LYS A 89 5.89 23.42 8.86
CA LYS A 89 4.92 22.96 9.87
C LYS A 89 3.62 22.48 9.22
N LYS A 90 3.11 23.21 8.22
CA LYS A 90 1.92 22.81 7.46
C LYS A 90 2.15 21.51 6.70
N VAL A 91 3.30 21.34 6.05
CA VAL A 91 3.64 20.11 5.31
C VAL A 91 3.74 18.91 6.25
N VAL A 92 4.40 19.03 7.41
CA VAL A 92 4.46 17.96 8.41
C VAL A 92 3.07 17.56 8.87
N LYS A 93 2.22 18.55 9.23
CA LYS A 93 0.85 18.30 9.66
C LYS A 93 -0.01 17.62 8.57
N LEU A 94 0.16 18.01 7.30
CA LEU A 94 -0.51 17.34 6.18
C LEU A 94 -0.05 15.89 6.03
N GLY A 95 1.24 15.62 6.25
CA GLY A 95 1.78 14.26 6.28
C GLY A 95 1.13 13.38 7.35
N GLU A 96 0.99 13.90 8.57
CA GLU A 96 0.31 13.21 9.68
C GLU A 96 -1.17 12.94 9.37
N ILE A 97 -1.89 13.93 8.83
CA ILE A 97 -3.29 13.78 8.41
C ILE A 97 -3.42 12.69 7.34
N ASN A 98 -2.54 12.71 6.33
CA ASN A 98 -2.58 11.74 5.25
C ASN A 98 -2.30 10.31 5.74
N SER A 99 -1.39 10.15 6.71
CA SER A 99 -1.16 8.86 7.39
C SER A 99 -2.41 8.38 8.11
N SER A 100 -3.05 9.25 8.89
CA SER A 100 -4.28 8.91 9.64
C SER A 100 -5.45 8.53 8.71
N ILE A 101 -5.62 9.24 7.59
CA ILE A 101 -6.62 8.90 6.56
C ILE A 101 -6.29 7.54 5.95
N SER A 102 -5.02 7.27 5.63
CA SER A 102 -4.60 5.99 5.06
C SER A 102 -4.88 4.82 6.02
N ASP A 103 -4.59 4.98 7.30
CA ASP A 103 -4.88 3.97 8.32
C ASP A 103 -6.38 3.75 8.52
N SER A 104 -7.17 4.83 8.48
CA SER A 104 -8.63 4.76 8.55
C SER A 104 -9.22 4.02 7.35
N LEU A 105 -8.73 4.32 6.14
CA LEU A 105 -9.15 3.64 4.92
C LEU A 105 -8.81 2.14 4.97
N ARG A 106 -7.63 1.78 5.48
CA ARG A 106 -7.24 0.36 5.67
C ARG A 106 -8.19 -0.37 6.62
N LYS A 107 -8.59 0.27 7.72
CA LYS A 107 -9.55 -0.30 8.67
C LYS A 107 -10.93 -0.51 8.02
N GLU A 108 -11.43 0.47 7.28
CA GLU A 108 -12.71 0.36 6.56
C GLU A 108 -12.69 -0.74 5.49
N ILE A 109 -11.58 -0.86 4.73
CA ILE A 109 -11.40 -1.95 3.76
C ILE A 109 -11.46 -3.31 4.46
N SER A 110 -10.75 -3.47 5.58
CA SER A 110 -10.77 -4.71 6.36
C SER A 110 -12.17 -5.05 6.88
N LEU A 111 -12.91 -4.04 7.37
CA LEU A 111 -14.28 -4.22 7.84
C LEU A 111 -15.21 -4.65 6.70
N ASN A 112 -15.08 -4.04 5.53
CA ASN A 112 -15.88 -4.38 4.37
C ASN A 112 -15.61 -5.83 3.91
N GLN A 113 -14.34 -6.25 3.87
CA GLN A 113 -13.98 -7.65 3.58
C GLN A 113 -14.59 -8.63 4.58
N GLU A 114 -14.59 -8.29 5.88
CA GLU A 114 -15.24 -9.11 6.92
C GLU A 114 -16.75 -9.23 6.69
N LEU A 115 -17.43 -8.13 6.35
CA LEU A 115 -18.86 -8.12 6.05
C LEU A 115 -19.21 -8.93 4.80
N ILE A 116 -18.41 -8.85 3.74
CA ILE A 116 -18.57 -9.66 2.53
C ILE A 116 -18.46 -11.15 2.88
N ALA A 117 -17.46 -11.54 3.67
CA ALA A 117 -17.28 -12.92 4.12
C ALA A 117 -18.49 -13.40 4.94
N LYS A 118 -18.98 -12.60 5.90
CA LYS A 118 -20.17 -12.93 6.69
C LYS A 118 -21.41 -13.08 5.81
N ASN A 119 -21.63 -12.17 4.87
CA ASN A 119 -22.76 -12.24 3.96
C ASN A 119 -22.72 -13.50 3.09
N LYS A 120 -21.54 -13.92 2.62
CA LYS A 120 -21.39 -15.18 1.89
C LYS A 120 -21.80 -16.37 2.76
N VAL A 121 -21.28 -16.46 3.99
CA VAL A 121 -21.63 -17.53 4.93
C VAL A 121 -23.14 -17.56 5.21
N TYR A 122 -23.78 -16.41 5.42
CA TYR A 122 -25.23 -16.35 5.63
C TYR A 122 -26.02 -16.74 4.39
N SER A 123 -25.59 -16.30 3.21
CA SER A 123 -26.20 -16.69 1.93
C SER A 123 -26.13 -18.21 1.74
N ASP A 124 -24.95 -18.80 1.98
CA ASP A 124 -24.73 -20.24 1.85
C ASP A 124 -25.58 -21.02 2.89
N LEU A 125 -25.73 -20.50 4.10
CA LEU A 125 -26.61 -21.08 5.12
C LEU A 125 -28.09 -21.02 4.71
N ILE A 126 -28.55 -19.90 4.15
CA ILE A 126 -29.94 -19.75 3.68
C ILE A 126 -30.20 -20.68 2.50
N LEU A 127 -29.32 -20.71 1.50
CA LEU A 127 -29.43 -21.61 0.35
C LEU A 127 -29.42 -23.08 0.79
N SER A 128 -28.52 -23.43 1.71
CA SER A 128 -28.53 -24.75 2.33
C SER A 128 -29.85 -25.04 3.03
N ALA A 129 -30.41 -24.12 3.81
CA ALA A 129 -31.68 -24.34 4.50
C ALA A 129 -32.88 -24.50 3.55
N LEU A 130 -32.85 -23.83 2.39
CA LEU A 130 -33.87 -23.95 1.36
C LEU A 130 -33.78 -25.28 0.60
N ASN A 131 -32.58 -25.83 0.44
CA ASN A 131 -32.37 -27.11 -0.23
C ASN A 131 -32.68 -28.30 0.69
N SER A 132 -33.50 -29.21 0.18
CA SER A 132 -33.87 -30.43 0.90
C SER A 132 -32.67 -31.35 1.05
N ALA A 133 -32.47 -31.91 2.24
CA ALA A 133 -31.41 -32.89 2.45
C ALA A 133 -31.73 -34.19 1.68
N SER A 134 -30.85 -34.58 0.77
CA SER A 134 -30.92 -35.85 0.05
C SER A 134 -29.88 -36.82 0.59
N PHE A 135 -30.28 -38.08 0.77
CA PHE A 135 -29.43 -39.13 1.30
C PHE A 135 -29.42 -40.32 0.34
N PRO A 136 -28.28 -40.65 -0.28
CA PRO A 136 -28.19 -41.79 -1.19
C PRO A 136 -28.42 -43.08 -0.39
N SER A 137 -29.30 -43.93 -0.91
CA SER A 137 -29.59 -45.26 -0.37
C SER A 137 -28.70 -46.35 -0.97
N ASN A 138 -27.92 -46.04 -1.99
CA ASN A 138 -26.91 -46.92 -2.54
C ASN A 138 -25.90 -46.04 -3.29
N GLU A 139 -24.81 -46.65 -3.75
CA GLU A 139 -23.77 -45.94 -4.48
C GLU A 139 -24.28 -45.30 -5.79
N ALA A 140 -25.19 -45.97 -6.51
CA ALA A 140 -25.75 -45.45 -7.75
C ALA A 140 -26.61 -44.19 -7.54
N ASP A 141 -27.19 -44.00 -6.34
CA ASP A 141 -28.00 -42.82 -6.02
C ASP A 141 -27.16 -41.53 -5.92
N ILE A 142 -25.83 -41.65 -5.84
CA ILE A 142 -24.90 -40.51 -5.86
C ILE A 142 -24.88 -39.82 -7.23
N ILE A 143 -25.22 -40.53 -8.31
CA ILE A 143 -25.24 -39.94 -9.66
C ILE A 143 -26.19 -38.74 -9.73
N GLY A 144 -25.73 -37.66 -10.33
CA GLY A 144 -26.44 -36.38 -10.46
C GLY A 144 -25.65 -35.20 -9.92
N LYS A 145 -26.32 -34.05 -9.84
CA LYS A 145 -25.73 -32.78 -9.40
C LYS A 145 -25.90 -32.59 -7.91
N TRP A 146 -24.81 -32.28 -7.22
CA TRP A 146 -24.80 -31.96 -5.80
C TRP A 146 -24.20 -30.58 -5.61
N GLU A 147 -24.93 -29.72 -4.92
CA GLU A 147 -24.47 -28.40 -4.49
C GLU A 147 -23.70 -28.52 -3.17
N LEU A 148 -22.58 -27.81 -3.07
CA LEU A 148 -21.70 -27.81 -1.91
C LEU A 148 -21.66 -26.42 -1.27
N PHE A 149 -21.97 -26.39 0.01
CA PHE A 149 -21.97 -25.20 0.86
C PHE A 149 -20.85 -25.33 1.88
N LEU A 150 -19.65 -24.90 1.50
CA LEU A 150 -18.42 -25.18 2.23
C LEU A 150 -17.80 -23.92 2.80
N ASN A 151 -17.24 -24.07 4.00
CA ASN A 151 -16.48 -23.03 4.66
C ASN A 151 -15.02 -23.48 4.81
N PRO A 152 -14.04 -22.59 4.56
CA PRO A 152 -12.65 -22.89 4.85
C PRO A 152 -12.44 -22.89 6.37
N VAL A 153 -11.76 -23.93 6.86
CA VAL A 153 -11.39 -24.11 8.26
C VAL A 153 -9.91 -24.47 8.36
N MET A 154 -9.27 -24.05 9.45
CA MET A 154 -7.90 -24.46 9.80
C MET A 154 -7.93 -25.37 11.02
N ILE A 155 -7.22 -26.49 10.93
CA ILE A 155 -6.98 -27.33 12.09
C ILE A 155 -5.83 -26.69 12.90
N GLN A 156 -6.07 -26.46 14.19
CA GLN A 156 -5.04 -26.00 15.12
C GLN A 156 -4.57 -27.19 15.97
N GLY A 157 -3.35 -27.69 15.71
CA GLY A 157 -2.74 -28.80 16.44
C GLY A 157 -2.16 -29.88 15.54
N ASN A 158 -1.67 -30.98 16.12
CA ASN A 158 -1.22 -32.15 15.36
C ASN A 158 -2.43 -32.91 14.79
N PRO A 159 -2.46 -33.23 13.48
CA PRO A 159 -3.62 -33.86 12.80
C PRO A 159 -4.16 -35.13 13.47
N TYR A 160 -3.33 -35.86 14.20
CA TYR A 160 -3.68 -37.11 14.88
C TYR A 160 -4.26 -36.94 16.30
N GLU A 161 -4.13 -35.76 16.93
CA GLU A 161 -4.48 -35.56 18.35
C GLU A 161 -5.52 -34.45 18.57
N SER A 162 -5.60 -33.47 17.68
CA SER A 162 -6.41 -32.27 17.90
C SER A 162 -7.76 -32.36 17.22
N GLY A 163 -8.70 -33.18 17.73
CA GLY A 163 -10.12 -33.15 17.35
C GLY A 163 -10.83 -31.78 17.53
N ILE A 164 -10.08 -30.70 17.69
CA ILE A 164 -10.46 -29.31 17.75
C ILE A 164 -10.22 -28.69 16.36
N ILE A 165 -11.30 -28.62 15.57
CA ILE A 165 -11.35 -27.76 14.39
C ILE A 165 -11.52 -26.33 14.91
N GLY A 166 -10.49 -25.50 14.76
CA GLY A 166 -10.64 -24.07 15.02
C GLY A 166 -11.56 -23.48 13.95
N TYR A 167 -12.81 -23.14 14.31
CA TYR A 167 -13.73 -22.36 13.47
C TYR A 167 -13.31 -20.90 13.37
N ASN A 168 -12.01 -20.63 13.24
CA ASN A 168 -11.58 -19.30 12.85
C ASN A 168 -11.95 -19.16 11.38
N THR A 169 -13.03 -18.41 11.11
CA THR A 169 -13.34 -17.90 9.78
C THR A 169 -12.11 -17.14 9.31
N LEU A 170 -11.33 -17.78 8.45
CA LEU A 170 -10.25 -17.11 7.75
C LEU A 170 -10.87 -15.93 6.99
N VAL A 171 -10.28 -14.74 7.14
CA VAL A 171 -10.42 -13.70 6.13
C VAL A 171 -9.73 -14.29 4.90
N VAL A 172 -10.54 -14.87 4.01
CA VAL A 172 -10.07 -15.72 2.91
C VAL A 172 -9.32 -14.81 1.93
N ASP A 173 -8.01 -15.02 1.80
CA ASP A 173 -7.26 -14.46 0.69
C ASP A 173 -7.88 -14.95 -0.63
N ASP A 174 -7.94 -14.10 -1.66
CA ASP A 174 -8.61 -14.43 -2.93
C ASP A 174 -8.05 -15.74 -3.51
N SER A 175 -6.77 -16.02 -3.27
CA SER A 175 -6.07 -17.25 -3.65
C SER A 175 -6.69 -18.53 -3.09
N ILE A 176 -7.20 -18.51 -1.85
CA ILE A 176 -7.82 -19.66 -1.19
C ILE A 176 -9.22 -19.92 -1.74
N SER A 177 -9.93 -18.85 -2.11
CA SER A 177 -11.30 -18.94 -2.60
C SER A 177 -11.41 -19.74 -3.90
N VAL A 178 -10.36 -19.71 -4.75
CA VAL A 178 -10.31 -20.44 -6.03
C VAL A 178 -10.41 -21.96 -5.86
N HIS A 179 -9.98 -22.47 -4.70
CA HIS A 179 -10.04 -23.90 -4.41
C HIS A 179 -11.39 -24.36 -3.87
N ASN A 180 -12.32 -23.43 -3.56
CA ASN A 180 -13.61 -23.77 -2.98
C ASN A 180 -14.57 -24.36 -4.02
N ILE A 181 -14.91 -25.64 -3.85
CA ILE A 181 -15.91 -26.36 -4.67
C ILE A 181 -17.33 -25.87 -4.35
N THR A 182 -18.09 -25.54 -5.40
CA THR A 182 -19.50 -25.11 -5.30
C THR A 182 -20.48 -26.19 -5.74
N MET A 183 -20.08 -27.09 -6.64
CA MET A 183 -20.92 -28.17 -7.15
C MET A 183 -20.07 -29.35 -7.60
N ILE A 184 -20.60 -30.56 -7.47
CA ILE A 184 -20.06 -31.77 -8.09
C ILE A 184 -21.18 -32.42 -8.89
N GLU A 185 -20.93 -32.67 -10.17
CA GLU A 185 -21.79 -33.49 -11.02
C GLU A 185 -21.18 -34.87 -11.18
N PHE A 186 -21.81 -35.88 -10.57
CA PHE A 186 -21.44 -37.27 -10.74
C PHE A 186 -22.14 -37.84 -11.97
N GLU A 187 -21.35 -38.29 -12.93
CA GLU A 187 -21.79 -38.97 -14.14
C GLU A 187 -21.70 -40.50 -13.96
N PRO A 188 -22.37 -41.29 -14.82
CA PRO A 188 -22.12 -42.72 -14.92
C PRO A 188 -20.65 -43.03 -15.27
N GLU A 189 -20.25 -44.29 -15.14
CA GLU A 189 -18.90 -44.76 -15.53
C GLU A 189 -17.76 -44.11 -14.74
N GLU A 190 -17.97 -43.81 -13.46
CA GLU A 190 -16.93 -43.29 -12.56
C GLU A 190 -16.34 -41.93 -13.00
N LEU A 191 -17.10 -41.13 -13.75
CA LEU A 191 -16.73 -39.77 -14.16
C LEU A 191 -17.42 -38.69 -13.32
N ALA A 192 -16.71 -37.64 -12.96
CA ALA A 192 -17.27 -36.49 -12.27
C ALA A 192 -16.74 -35.17 -12.80
N THR A 193 -17.58 -34.14 -12.76
CA THR A 193 -17.19 -32.75 -13.03
C THR A 193 -17.30 -31.93 -11.75
N ILE A 194 -16.17 -31.39 -11.31
CA ILE A 194 -16.06 -30.56 -10.11
C ILE A 194 -16.06 -29.09 -10.54
N TYR A 195 -16.93 -28.28 -9.92
CA TYR A 195 -17.08 -26.86 -10.18
C TYR A 195 -16.49 -26.06 -9.01
N PHE A 196 -15.57 -25.16 -9.32
CA PHE A 196 -14.90 -24.31 -8.35
C PHE A 196 -15.43 -22.88 -8.39
N THR A 197 -15.22 -22.17 -7.28
CA THR A 197 -15.47 -20.73 -7.18
C THR A 197 -14.56 -20.00 -8.18
N GLY A 198 -15.15 -19.14 -9.02
CA GLY A 198 -14.44 -18.48 -10.13
C GLY A 198 -14.72 -19.08 -11.52
N GLY A 199 -15.57 -20.12 -11.60
CA GLY A 199 -16.06 -20.66 -12.88
C GLY A 199 -15.15 -21.74 -13.50
N ILE A 200 -14.12 -22.16 -12.78
CA ILE A 200 -13.23 -23.26 -13.20
C ILE A 200 -13.98 -24.58 -13.05
N GLN A 201 -13.86 -25.45 -14.05
CA GLN A 201 -14.48 -26.78 -14.07
C GLN A 201 -13.40 -27.83 -14.31
N GLN A 202 -13.44 -28.92 -13.55
CA GLN A 202 -12.48 -30.01 -13.63
C GLN A 202 -13.21 -31.34 -13.81
N LYS A 203 -13.10 -31.92 -15.02
CA LYS A 203 -13.54 -33.30 -15.26
C LYS A 203 -12.47 -34.28 -14.77
N CYS A 204 -12.89 -35.32 -14.05
CA CYS A 204 -12.00 -36.28 -13.39
C CYS A 204 -12.70 -37.64 -13.23
N PHE A 205 -11.93 -38.67 -12.87
CA PHE A 205 -12.47 -39.95 -12.42
C PHE A 205 -12.74 -39.89 -10.92
N TYR A 206 -13.80 -40.56 -10.46
CA TYR A 206 -14.11 -40.72 -9.04
C TYR A 206 -14.26 -42.18 -8.66
N SER A 207 -13.88 -42.51 -7.43
CA SER A 207 -14.10 -43.84 -6.84
C SER A 207 -14.61 -43.69 -5.41
N ILE A 208 -15.66 -44.43 -5.07
CA ILE A 208 -16.29 -44.39 -3.75
C ILE A 208 -15.75 -45.56 -2.93
N ASN A 209 -15.05 -45.24 -1.85
CA ASN A 209 -14.48 -46.24 -0.95
C ASN A 209 -15.38 -46.42 0.27
N ASN A 210 -15.79 -47.67 0.51
CA ASN A 210 -16.58 -48.10 1.67
C ASN A 210 -17.92 -47.35 1.82
N PHE A 211 -18.71 -47.23 0.75
CA PHE A 211 -20.02 -46.56 0.81
C PHE A 211 -20.86 -47.10 1.99
N SER A 212 -21.38 -46.18 2.81
CA SER A 212 -22.29 -46.50 3.91
C SER A 212 -23.33 -45.40 4.08
N LYS A 213 -24.58 -45.79 4.32
CA LYS A 213 -25.67 -44.86 4.64
C LYS A 213 -25.54 -44.27 6.04
N ASN A 214 -24.91 -45.02 6.95
CA ASN A 214 -24.95 -44.77 8.39
C ASN A 214 -23.55 -44.49 8.96
N SER A 215 -22.52 -44.45 8.12
CA SER A 215 -21.13 -44.29 8.56
C SER A 215 -20.37 -43.44 7.55
N PRO A 216 -19.30 -42.76 7.98
CA PRO A 216 -18.46 -42.01 7.06
C PRO A 216 -17.85 -42.89 5.97
N TYR A 217 -17.77 -42.35 4.76
CA TYR A 217 -17.11 -42.94 3.61
C TYR A 217 -16.30 -41.89 2.87
N SER A 218 -15.53 -42.27 1.86
CA SER A 218 -14.70 -41.32 1.11
C SER A 218 -14.88 -41.48 -0.39
N ILE A 219 -14.83 -40.35 -1.10
CA ILE A 219 -14.82 -40.29 -2.55
C ILE A 219 -13.46 -39.76 -2.97
N GLN A 220 -12.72 -40.56 -3.72
CA GLN A 220 -11.42 -40.16 -4.27
C GLN A 220 -11.64 -39.65 -5.68
N PHE A 221 -11.16 -38.45 -5.97
CA PHE A 221 -11.15 -37.87 -7.29
C PHE A 221 -9.73 -37.84 -7.83
N SER A 222 -9.55 -38.23 -9.08
CA SER A 222 -8.24 -38.23 -9.72
C SER A 222 -8.31 -37.88 -11.20
N LYS A 223 -7.31 -37.15 -11.68
CA LYS A 223 -7.05 -36.93 -13.10
C LYS A 223 -5.55 -37.07 -13.34
N GLN A 224 -5.14 -38.29 -13.69
CA GLN A 224 -3.73 -38.63 -13.95
C GLN A 224 -2.82 -38.09 -12.82
N ASP A 225 -1.75 -37.38 -13.16
CA ASP A 225 -0.81 -36.76 -12.21
C ASP A 225 -1.15 -35.29 -11.88
N GLU A 226 -2.19 -34.71 -12.50
CA GLU A 226 -2.51 -33.28 -12.37
C GLU A 226 -3.34 -32.97 -11.13
N PHE A 227 -4.22 -33.88 -10.75
CA PHE A 227 -5.22 -33.63 -9.72
C PHE A 227 -5.51 -34.90 -8.93
N LYS A 228 -5.43 -34.78 -7.60
CA LYS A 228 -5.87 -35.82 -6.66
C LYS A 228 -6.51 -35.15 -5.46
N MET A 229 -7.72 -35.57 -5.12
CA MET A 229 -8.47 -35.04 -3.99
C MET A 229 -9.26 -36.16 -3.32
N THR A 230 -9.36 -36.12 -2.00
CA THR A 230 -10.22 -37.04 -1.24
C THR A 230 -11.29 -36.23 -0.52
N LEU A 231 -12.54 -36.50 -0.85
CA LEU A 231 -13.71 -35.94 -0.17
C LEU A 231 -14.21 -36.97 0.85
N VAL A 232 -14.19 -36.60 2.12
CA VAL A 232 -14.79 -37.40 3.19
C VAL A 232 -16.25 -37.01 3.30
N VAL A 233 -17.14 -38.00 3.32
CA VAL A 233 -18.59 -37.80 3.43
C VAL A 233 -19.09 -38.46 4.71
N SER A 234 -19.80 -37.70 5.54
CA SER A 234 -20.39 -38.14 6.79
C SER A 234 -21.90 -37.91 6.77
N PRO A 235 -22.73 -38.97 6.85
CA PRO A 235 -24.18 -38.82 6.95
C PRO A 235 -24.56 -38.17 8.29
N MET A 236 -25.28 -37.06 8.26
CA MET A 236 -25.83 -36.39 9.44
C MET A 236 -27.35 -36.20 9.30
N PRO A 237 -28.12 -36.04 10.39
CA PRO A 237 -29.58 -35.90 10.32
C PRO A 237 -30.09 -34.80 9.38
N ASN A 238 -29.26 -33.79 9.15
CA ASN A 238 -29.53 -32.55 8.43
C ASN A 238 -28.87 -32.47 7.03
N GLY A 239 -28.18 -33.53 6.59
CA GLY A 239 -27.60 -33.64 5.26
C GLY A 239 -26.31 -34.46 5.23
N LEU A 240 -25.66 -34.51 4.06
CA LEU A 240 -24.32 -35.09 3.94
C LEU A 240 -23.30 -34.02 4.32
N MET A 241 -22.61 -34.21 5.44
CA MET A 241 -21.46 -33.37 5.77
C MET A 241 -20.26 -33.82 4.98
N VAL A 242 -19.55 -32.87 4.38
CA VAL A 242 -18.40 -33.19 3.55
C VAL A 242 -17.19 -32.36 3.92
N SER A 243 -16.01 -32.95 3.75
CA SER A 243 -14.74 -32.24 3.87
C SER A 243 -13.70 -32.72 2.89
N TYR A 244 -12.82 -31.82 2.48
CA TYR A 244 -11.62 -32.16 1.74
C TYR A 244 -10.47 -31.23 2.10
N GLU A 245 -9.27 -31.70 1.83
CA GLU A 245 -8.03 -30.97 1.99
C GLU A 245 -7.69 -30.23 0.69
N ALA A 246 -7.41 -28.94 0.79
CA ALA A 246 -6.90 -28.15 -0.31
C ALA A 246 -5.41 -27.84 -0.08
N PRO A 247 -4.52 -28.17 -1.05
CA PRO A 247 -3.12 -27.84 -0.93
C PRO A 247 -2.97 -26.32 -1.01
N ASN A 248 -2.41 -25.72 0.04
CA ASN A 248 -1.99 -24.32 0.01
C ASN A 248 -0.47 -24.25 -0.23
N LYS A 249 0.00 -23.21 -0.90
CA LYS A 249 1.45 -22.93 -1.08
C LYS A 249 2.16 -22.60 0.23
N THR A 250 1.43 -22.52 1.34
CA THR A 250 1.96 -22.26 2.68
C THR A 250 2.02 -23.56 3.48
N ASP A 251 2.89 -23.64 4.49
CA ASP A 251 3.05 -24.82 5.38
C ASP A 251 1.79 -25.18 6.20
N LYS A 252 0.66 -24.51 5.95
CA LYS A 252 -0.62 -24.73 6.63
C LYS A 252 -1.57 -25.45 5.69
N VAL A 253 -2.02 -26.61 6.11
CA VAL A 253 -3.07 -27.38 5.44
C VAL A 253 -4.42 -26.69 5.65
N LEU A 254 -5.12 -26.41 4.55
CA LEU A 254 -6.46 -25.84 4.56
C LEU A 254 -7.49 -26.95 4.33
N TYR A 255 -8.55 -26.94 5.13
CA TYR A 255 -9.67 -27.85 4.96
C TYR A 255 -10.91 -27.07 4.57
N PHE A 256 -11.69 -27.60 3.65
CA PHE A 256 -13.05 -27.14 3.41
C PHE A 256 -14.00 -28.09 4.11
N TYR A 257 -14.98 -27.54 4.81
CA TYR A 257 -15.95 -28.30 5.58
C TYR A 257 -17.35 -27.70 5.42
N GLY A 258 -18.35 -28.54 5.22
CA GLY A 258 -19.72 -28.06 5.10
C GLY A 258 -20.72 -29.12 4.69
N LEU A 259 -21.73 -28.72 3.92
CA LEU A 259 -22.84 -29.57 3.53
C LEU A 259 -22.84 -29.82 2.02
N MET A 260 -23.19 -31.03 1.64
CA MET A 260 -23.47 -31.46 0.27
C MET A 260 -24.94 -31.85 0.17
N LYS A 261 -25.66 -31.24 -0.78
CA LYS A 261 -27.10 -31.44 -0.99
C LYS A 261 -27.41 -31.64 -2.48
N LYS A 262 -28.49 -32.36 -2.78
CA LYS A 262 -28.97 -32.64 -4.13
C LYS A 262 -30.21 -31.83 -4.42
#